data_AF-A0A1G7XKS0-F1
#
_entry.id   AF-A0A1G7XKS0-F1
#
_cell.length_a   1.000
_cell.length_b   1.000
_cell.length_c   1.000
_cell.angle_alpha   90.00
_cell.angle_beta   90.00
_cell.angle_gamma   90.00
#
_symmetry.space_group_name_H-M   'P 1'
#
loop_
_entity.id
_entity.type
_entity.pdbx_description
1 polymer ?
#
loop_
_entity_poly.entity_id
_entity_poly.type
_entity_poly.pdbx_seq_one_letter_code
_entity_poly.pdbx_strand_id
1 'polypeptide(L)'
;MRNSRSEQDILQDIKKLIQTHFGESAQGIHVDVKGDRATIWGTVDSLVEKDFFGSRIARIAGIKELDNSLTVANDGKIMDKDIERDIIERFQGSNYEDIARLGCRVSRGIVTLLGHLDNQSAERFAKRLASQIRGVKEIRSEIQFLEKAVDDATLVNRIETAFVESPWVDAHEIKTEARNGLITLTGLVDTQEAMEWAVDTAYKVSGVKAVVSEIYTRHQSQGDDLWLTEQLVSKLGQHRLNSGQIRAFVKGGIAFLTGEVYSDEDREWAEKIIHHIPEIHEVNNSIKVAAHSSK
;
A
#
# COMPACT_ATOMS: atom_id res chain seq x y z
N MET A 1 2.37 -2.42 -34.34
CA MET A 1 0.90 -2.44 -34.33
C MET A 1 0.47 -2.69 -32.89
N ARG A 2 -0.25 -1.75 -32.25
CA ARG A 2 -0.67 -1.88 -30.85
C ARG A 2 -1.78 -2.94 -30.76
N ASN A 3 -1.57 -3.97 -29.95
CA ASN A 3 -2.60 -4.92 -29.54
C ASN A 3 -3.68 -4.17 -28.75
N SER A 4 -4.66 -3.57 -29.43
CA SER A 4 -5.88 -3.12 -28.77
C SER A 4 -6.70 -4.37 -28.47
N ARG A 5 -6.85 -4.70 -27.19
CA ARG A 5 -7.84 -5.68 -26.73
C ARG A 5 -9.21 -5.28 -27.25
N SER A 6 -10.01 -6.25 -27.67
CA SER A 6 -11.36 -5.94 -28.15
C SER A 6 -12.26 -5.51 -27.00
N GLU A 7 -13.24 -4.65 -27.27
CA GLU A 7 -14.25 -4.22 -26.28
C GLU A 7 -14.96 -5.44 -25.65
N GLN A 8 -15.11 -6.51 -26.44
CA GLN A 8 -15.71 -7.76 -25.99
C GLN A 8 -14.86 -8.50 -24.97
N ASP A 9 -13.53 -8.50 -25.12
CA ASP A 9 -12.61 -9.12 -24.15
C ASP A 9 -12.65 -8.35 -22.82
N ILE A 10 -12.64 -7.01 -22.90
CA ILE A 10 -12.73 -6.13 -21.72
C ILE A 10 -14.07 -6.36 -21.00
N LEU A 11 -15.17 -6.44 -21.74
CA LEU A 11 -16.50 -6.69 -21.18
C LEU A 11 -16.57 -8.06 -20.49
N GLN A 12 -15.94 -9.10 -21.07
CA GLN A 12 -15.89 -10.44 -20.46
C GLN A 12 -15.05 -10.45 -19.18
N ASP A 13 -13.88 -9.79 -19.17
CA ASP A 13 -13.04 -9.65 -17.97
C ASP A 13 -13.83 -8.97 -16.84
N ILE A 14 -14.56 -7.90 -17.13
CA ILE A 14 -15.40 -7.21 -16.13
C ILE A 14 -16.53 -8.11 -15.63
N LYS A 15 -17.26 -8.79 -16.53
CA LYS A 15 -18.36 -9.70 -16.14
C LYS A 15 -17.87 -10.83 -15.25
N LYS A 16 -16.72 -11.42 -15.59
CA LYS A 16 -16.08 -12.46 -14.78
C LYS A 16 -15.71 -11.94 -13.39
N LEU A 17 -15.17 -10.72 -13.31
CA LEU A 17 -14.85 -10.07 -12.03
C LEU A 17 -16.09 -9.89 -11.16
N ILE A 18 -17.19 -9.40 -11.74
CA ILE A 18 -18.47 -9.20 -11.05
C ILE A 18 -19.04 -10.53 -10.55
N GLN A 19 -19.11 -11.55 -11.40
CA GLN A 19 -19.62 -12.87 -11.02
C GLN A 19 -18.80 -13.53 -9.91
N THR A 20 -17.47 -13.41 -9.96
CA THR A 20 -16.58 -14.00 -8.95
C THR A 20 -16.81 -13.41 -7.56
N HIS A 21 -17.13 -12.10 -7.48
CA HIS A 21 -17.24 -11.40 -6.20
C HIS A 21 -18.67 -11.29 -5.65
N PHE A 22 -19.71 -11.39 -6.49
CA PHE A 22 -21.09 -11.09 -6.07
C PHE A 22 -22.08 -12.26 -6.21
N GLY A 23 -21.69 -13.37 -6.82
CA GLY A 23 -22.59 -14.54 -6.95
C GLY A 23 -23.95 -14.15 -7.55
N GLU A 24 -25.03 -14.36 -6.78
CA GLU A 24 -26.41 -13.99 -7.18
C GLU A 24 -26.64 -12.47 -7.25
N SER A 25 -25.96 -11.68 -6.42
CA SER A 25 -26.06 -10.21 -6.40
C SER A 25 -25.50 -9.56 -7.67
N ALA A 26 -24.72 -10.30 -8.46
CA ALA A 26 -24.20 -9.87 -9.77
C ALA A 26 -25.32 -9.59 -10.79
N GLN A 27 -26.52 -10.15 -10.60
CA GLN A 27 -27.63 -10.00 -11.53
C GLN A 27 -28.15 -8.56 -11.63
N GLY A 28 -27.98 -7.76 -10.57
CA GLY A 28 -28.39 -6.36 -10.53
C GLY A 28 -27.35 -5.37 -11.07
N ILE A 29 -26.20 -5.86 -11.55
CA ILE A 29 -25.09 -5.04 -12.03
C ILE A 29 -24.98 -5.15 -13.55
N HIS A 30 -25.05 -4.00 -14.21
CA HIS A 30 -24.92 -3.87 -15.65
C HIS A 30 -23.64 -3.13 -16.00
N VAL A 31 -23.07 -3.52 -17.15
CA VAL A 31 -21.79 -3.01 -17.64
C VAL A 31 -21.89 -2.80 -19.14
N ASP A 32 -21.40 -1.64 -19.59
CA ASP A 32 -21.19 -1.31 -21.00
C ASP A 32 -19.73 -0.88 -21.21
N VAL A 33 -19.15 -1.26 -22.35
CA VAL A 33 -17.78 -0.87 -22.72
C VAL A 33 -17.83 -0.31 -24.14
N LYS A 34 -17.35 0.92 -24.31
CA LYS A 34 -17.25 1.61 -25.60
C LYS A 34 -15.84 2.19 -25.74
N GLY A 35 -15.06 1.64 -26.66
CA GLY A 35 -13.65 1.94 -26.83
C GLY A 35 -12.86 1.66 -25.55
N ASP A 36 -12.35 2.73 -24.94
CA ASP A 36 -11.59 2.71 -23.69
C ASP A 36 -12.39 3.22 -22.48
N ARG A 37 -13.71 3.44 -22.65
CA ARG A 37 -14.61 3.84 -21.57
C ARG A 37 -15.48 2.66 -21.12
N ALA A 38 -15.44 2.37 -19.84
CA ALA A 38 -16.37 1.44 -19.19
C ALA A 38 -17.41 2.23 -18.38
N THR A 39 -18.67 1.80 -18.45
CA THR A 39 -19.77 2.34 -17.64
C THR A 39 -20.38 1.19 -16.85
N ILE A 40 -20.47 1.35 -15.53
CA ILE A 40 -21.09 0.36 -14.64
C ILE A 40 -22.23 1.01 -13.86
N TRP A 41 -23.37 0.33 -13.78
CA TRP A 41 -24.54 0.79 -13.03
C TRP A 41 -25.32 -0.38 -12.47
N GLY A 42 -26.11 -0.13 -11.43
CA GLY A 42 -26.80 -1.18 -10.70
C GLY A 42 -26.83 -0.90 -9.21
N THR A 43 -27.20 -1.92 -8.44
CA THR A 43 -27.31 -1.84 -6.98
C THR A 43 -26.24 -2.70 -6.29
N VAL A 44 -25.68 -2.17 -5.21
CA VAL A 44 -24.79 -2.90 -4.30
C VAL A 44 -25.26 -2.71 -2.85
N ASP A 45 -24.84 -3.60 -1.96
CA ASP A 45 -25.32 -3.62 -0.57
C ASP A 45 -24.51 -2.68 0.33
N SER A 46 -23.26 -2.39 -0.05
CA SER A 46 -22.34 -1.57 0.75
C SER A 46 -21.45 -0.64 -0.09
N LEU A 47 -20.93 0.40 0.55
CA LEU A 47 -20.01 1.34 -0.09
C LEU A 47 -18.67 0.66 -0.46
N VAL A 48 -18.16 -0.25 0.37
CA VAL A 48 -16.91 -0.97 0.08
C VAL A 48 -17.00 -1.78 -1.21
N GLU A 49 -18.17 -2.37 -1.50
CA GLU A 49 -18.43 -3.11 -2.73
C GLU A 49 -18.38 -2.19 -3.96
N LYS A 50 -19.02 -1.01 -3.86
CA LYS A 50 -18.96 0.03 -4.91
C LYS A 50 -17.52 0.46 -5.20
N ASP A 51 -16.73 0.71 -4.16
CA ASP A 51 -15.34 1.17 -4.28
C ASP A 51 -14.42 0.06 -4.78
N PHE A 52 -14.64 -1.17 -4.33
CA PHE A 52 -13.92 -2.35 -4.81
C PHE A 52 -14.06 -2.49 -6.32
N PHE A 53 -15.27 -2.35 -6.86
CA PHE A 53 -15.48 -2.40 -8.30
C PHE A 53 -14.83 -1.25 -9.04
N GLY A 54 -15.00 -0.02 -8.55
CA GLY A 54 -14.37 1.15 -9.13
C GLY A 54 -12.86 0.97 -9.28
N SER A 55 -12.20 0.56 -8.20
CA SER A 55 -10.74 0.38 -8.18
C SER A 55 -10.25 -0.82 -9.00
N ARG A 56 -11.01 -1.93 -9.04
CA ARG A 56 -10.62 -3.13 -9.80
C ARG A 56 -10.83 -2.97 -11.29
N ILE A 57 -11.97 -2.42 -11.70
CA ILE A 57 -12.31 -2.25 -13.12
C ILE A 57 -11.40 -1.20 -13.74
N ALA A 58 -11.11 -0.09 -13.05
CA ALA A 58 -10.19 0.93 -13.55
C ALA A 58 -8.76 0.41 -13.80
N ARG A 59 -8.38 -0.75 -13.23
CA ARG A 59 -7.06 -1.39 -13.41
C ARG A 59 -7.03 -2.40 -14.55
N ILE A 60 -8.15 -2.70 -15.21
CA ILE A 60 -8.19 -3.63 -16.34
C ILE A 60 -7.51 -2.98 -17.55
N ALA A 61 -6.56 -3.69 -18.15
CA ALA A 61 -5.84 -3.23 -19.32
C ALA A 61 -6.80 -2.95 -20.48
N GLY A 62 -6.85 -1.69 -20.93
CA GLY A 62 -7.74 -1.21 -21.99
C GLY A 62 -8.74 -0.14 -21.53
N ILE A 63 -8.96 0.01 -20.21
CA ILE A 63 -9.85 1.02 -19.66
C ILE A 63 -9.06 2.28 -19.30
N LYS A 64 -9.40 3.41 -19.92
CA LYS A 64 -8.86 4.73 -19.55
C LYS A 64 -9.85 5.56 -18.74
N GLU A 65 -11.14 5.33 -18.94
CA GLU A 65 -12.21 6.04 -18.25
C GLU A 65 -13.21 5.03 -17.68
N LEU A 66 -13.57 5.21 -16.41
CA LEU A 66 -14.58 4.42 -15.74
C LEU A 66 -15.66 5.35 -15.16
N ASP A 67 -16.88 5.21 -15.67
CA ASP A 67 -18.08 5.80 -15.07
C ASP A 67 -18.70 4.78 -14.11
N ASN A 68 -18.49 5.02 -12.81
CA ASN A 68 -19.05 4.20 -11.73
C ASN A 68 -20.35 4.82 -11.19
N SER A 69 -21.45 4.44 -11.81
CA SER A 69 -22.81 4.84 -11.47
C SER A 69 -23.55 3.80 -10.58
N LEU A 70 -22.80 2.96 -9.84
CA LEU A 70 -23.40 2.03 -8.87
C LEU A 70 -24.07 2.80 -7.72
N THR A 71 -25.24 2.33 -7.31
CA THR A 71 -26.01 2.88 -6.19
C THR A 71 -26.01 1.90 -5.03
N VAL A 72 -25.64 2.37 -3.84
CA VAL A 72 -25.84 1.56 -2.63
C VAL A 72 -27.33 1.57 -2.30
N ALA A 73 -27.98 0.43 -2.44
CA ALA A 73 -29.40 0.26 -2.18
C ALA A 73 -29.60 -0.81 -1.13
N ASN A 74 -30.60 -0.59 -0.29
CA ASN A 74 -31.02 -1.52 0.73
C ASN A 74 -32.53 -1.74 0.52
N ASP A 75 -33.01 -2.95 0.75
CA ASP A 75 -34.40 -3.39 0.48
C ASP A 75 -35.44 -2.76 1.42
N GLY A 76 -35.06 -1.70 2.15
CA GLY A 76 -35.89 -0.97 3.10
C GLY A 76 -35.93 -1.58 4.50
N LYS A 77 -35.27 -2.72 4.74
CA LYS A 77 -35.28 -3.36 6.07
C LYS A 77 -34.27 -2.75 7.04
N ILE A 78 -33.12 -2.30 6.55
CA ILE A 78 -32.10 -1.64 7.39
C ILE A 78 -32.45 -0.15 7.55
N MET A 79 -32.74 0.28 8.77
CA MET A 79 -32.95 1.70 9.09
C MET A 79 -31.62 2.38 9.45
N ASP A 80 -31.55 3.71 9.41
CA ASP A 80 -30.35 4.46 9.80
C ASP A 80 -29.86 4.12 11.22
N LYS A 81 -30.79 3.85 12.15
CA LYS A 81 -30.48 3.40 13.53
C LYS A 81 -29.77 2.03 13.57
N ASP A 82 -30.08 1.15 12.61
CA ASP A 82 -29.47 -0.16 12.51
C ASP A 82 -28.07 -0.02 11.94
N ILE A 83 -27.90 0.82 10.92
CA ILE A 83 -26.58 1.19 10.38
C ILE A 83 -25.69 1.80 11.49
N GLU A 84 -26.23 2.75 12.27
CA GLU A 84 -25.50 3.38 13.37
C GLU A 84 -25.04 2.36 14.42
N ARG A 85 -25.95 1.47 14.85
CA ARG A 85 -25.64 0.39 15.80
C ARG A 85 -24.54 -0.53 15.24
N ASP A 86 -24.69 -1.00 14.00
CA ASP A 86 -23.76 -1.94 13.39
C ASP A 86 -22.36 -1.31 13.21
N ILE A 87 -22.27 0.00 12.92
CA ILE A 87 -21.00 0.74 12.89
C ILE A 87 -20.37 0.80 14.28
N ILE A 88 -21.14 1.15 15.32
CA ILE A 88 -20.63 1.25 16.69
C ILE A 88 -20.13 -0.11 17.18
N GLU A 89 -20.88 -1.19 16.96
CA GLU A 89 -20.47 -2.56 17.31
C GLU A 89 -19.18 -2.95 16.57
N ARG A 90 -19.06 -2.59 15.28
CA ARG A 90 -17.85 -2.84 14.49
C ARG A 90 -16.63 -2.08 15.00
N PHE A 91 -16.82 -0.83 15.43
CA PHE A 91 -15.76 -0.01 16.00
C PHE A 91 -15.30 -0.56 17.37
N GLN A 92 -16.25 -0.93 18.23
CA GLN A 92 -15.95 -1.53 19.54
C GLN A 92 -15.24 -2.89 19.43
N GLY A 93 -15.53 -3.65 18.38
CA GLY A 93 -14.82 -4.91 18.08
C GLY A 93 -13.45 -4.73 17.41
N SER A 94 -12.99 -3.50 17.18
CA SER A 94 -11.68 -3.25 16.57
C SER A 94 -10.56 -3.26 17.63
N ASN A 95 -9.35 -3.66 17.23
CA ASN A 95 -8.17 -3.65 18.12
C ASN A 95 -7.59 -2.24 18.37
N TYR A 96 -8.29 -1.18 17.95
CA TYR A 96 -7.83 0.22 18.04
C TYR A 96 -8.71 0.97 19.04
N GLU A 97 -8.14 1.35 20.19
CA GLU A 97 -8.88 1.99 21.28
C GLU A 97 -9.52 3.34 20.90
N ASP A 98 -8.83 4.12 20.07
CA ASP A 98 -9.30 5.42 19.59
C ASP A 98 -10.52 5.26 18.67
N ILE A 99 -10.51 4.23 17.81
CA ILE A 99 -11.64 3.88 16.95
C ILE A 99 -12.81 3.32 17.76
N ALA A 100 -12.56 2.49 18.77
CA ALA A 100 -13.60 1.93 19.63
C ALA A 100 -14.41 2.99 20.40
N ARG A 101 -13.86 4.19 20.57
CA ARG A 101 -14.51 5.34 21.21
C ARG A 101 -15.14 6.33 20.23
N LEU A 102 -15.03 6.10 18.92
CA LEU A 102 -15.67 6.95 17.92
C LEU A 102 -17.19 6.84 17.98
N GLY A 103 -17.84 7.98 17.78
CA GLY A 103 -19.27 8.05 17.51
C GLY A 103 -19.54 8.16 16.01
N CYS A 104 -20.79 7.94 15.63
CA CYS A 104 -21.26 8.31 14.30
C CYS A 104 -22.70 8.81 14.37
N ARG A 105 -23.15 9.49 13.31
CA ARG A 105 -24.56 9.79 13.05
C ARG A 105 -24.91 9.30 11.66
N VAL A 106 -26.09 8.71 11.50
CA VAL A 106 -26.53 8.22 10.20
C VAL A 106 -27.82 8.91 9.78
N SER A 107 -27.86 9.39 8.54
CA SER A 107 -29.08 9.96 7.95
C SER A 107 -29.18 9.62 6.47
N ARG A 108 -30.25 8.92 6.10
CA ARG A 108 -30.52 8.42 4.74
C ARG A 108 -29.35 7.61 4.17
N GLY A 109 -28.67 6.83 5.01
CA GLY A 109 -27.46 6.07 4.69
C GLY A 109 -26.18 6.91 4.56
N ILE A 110 -26.21 8.21 4.85
CA ILE A 110 -25.01 9.05 4.97
C ILE A 110 -24.51 8.97 6.40
N VAL A 111 -23.31 8.43 6.58
CA VAL A 111 -22.64 8.30 7.88
C VAL A 111 -21.76 9.52 8.09
N THR A 112 -21.87 10.16 9.26
CA THR A 112 -20.93 11.20 9.71
C THR A 112 -20.17 10.66 10.91
N LEU A 113 -18.87 10.41 10.76
CA LEU A 113 -18.00 9.96 11.84
C LEU A 113 -17.63 11.13 12.74
N LEU A 114 -17.68 10.93 14.05
CA LEU A 114 -17.53 11.97 15.07
C LEU A 114 -16.59 11.49 16.18
N GLY A 115 -15.81 12.42 16.71
CA GLY A 115 -14.95 12.16 17.86
C GLY A 115 -13.52 12.58 17.59
N HIS A 116 -12.61 11.90 18.27
CA HIS A 116 -11.19 12.22 18.24
C HIS A 116 -10.38 11.01 17.84
N LEU A 117 -9.43 11.21 16.93
CA LEU A 117 -8.43 10.20 16.59
C LEU A 117 -7.03 10.78 16.73
N ASP A 118 -6.06 9.90 16.88
CA ASP A 118 -4.66 10.30 16.99
C ASP A 118 -4.06 10.67 15.63
N ASN A 119 -4.57 10.08 14.54
CA ASN A 119 -4.00 10.26 13.21
C ASN A 119 -4.98 9.95 12.05
N GLN A 120 -4.61 10.40 10.85
CA GLN A 120 -5.40 10.20 9.63
C GLN A 120 -5.51 8.73 9.20
N SER A 121 -4.63 7.85 9.68
CA SER A 121 -4.68 6.43 9.32
C SER A 121 -5.74 5.68 10.11
N ALA A 122 -5.90 6.00 11.39
CA ALA A 122 -7.05 5.61 12.18
C ALA A 122 -8.34 6.13 11.54
N GLU A 123 -8.33 7.35 10.98
CA GLU A 123 -9.50 7.90 10.26
C GLU A 123 -9.81 7.08 9.00
N ARG A 124 -8.79 6.75 8.19
CA ARG A 124 -8.94 5.90 7.00
C ARG A 124 -9.45 4.51 7.38
N PHE A 125 -8.93 3.93 8.45
CA PHE A 125 -9.35 2.62 8.93
C PHE A 125 -10.79 2.64 9.45
N ALA A 126 -11.18 3.66 10.22
CA ALA A 126 -12.56 3.88 10.67
C ALA A 126 -13.52 4.04 9.48
N LYS A 127 -13.16 4.84 8.47
CA LYS A 127 -13.92 4.96 7.21
C LYS A 127 -14.07 3.61 6.51
N ARG A 128 -13.00 2.82 6.42
CA ARG A 128 -13.03 1.47 5.83
C ARG A 128 -13.97 0.54 6.61
N LEU A 129 -13.90 0.53 7.94
CA LEU A 129 -14.78 -0.27 8.78
C LEU A 129 -16.25 0.12 8.60
N ALA A 130 -16.56 1.42 8.59
CA ALA A 130 -17.91 1.91 8.35
C ALA A 130 -18.41 1.60 6.93
N SER A 131 -17.53 1.63 5.91
CA SER A 131 -17.91 1.34 4.51
C SER A 131 -18.34 -0.11 4.26
N GLN A 132 -17.98 -1.02 5.17
CA GLN A 132 -18.37 -2.44 5.13
C GLN A 132 -19.80 -2.67 5.63
N ILE A 133 -20.38 -1.72 6.36
CA ILE A 133 -21.72 -1.86 6.91
C ILE A 133 -22.75 -1.69 5.78
N ARG A 134 -23.73 -2.60 5.75
CA ARG A 134 -24.79 -2.58 4.74
C ARG A 134 -25.65 -1.34 4.88
N GLY A 135 -26.01 -0.74 3.75
CA GLY A 135 -26.81 0.48 3.70
C GLY A 135 -26.02 1.79 3.87
N VAL A 136 -24.71 1.73 4.14
CA VAL A 136 -23.83 2.91 4.12
C VAL A 136 -23.62 3.34 2.68
N LYS A 137 -24.09 4.54 2.34
CA LYS A 137 -24.03 5.11 0.99
C LYS A 137 -22.89 6.11 0.81
N GLU A 138 -22.59 6.85 1.87
CA GLU A 138 -21.57 7.90 1.90
C GLU A 138 -21.02 8.01 3.32
N ILE A 139 -19.74 8.33 3.45
CA ILE A 139 -19.10 8.55 4.74
C ILE A 139 -18.45 9.93 4.75
N ARG A 140 -18.88 10.75 5.69
CA ARG A 140 -18.30 12.05 6.04
C ARG A 140 -17.53 11.91 7.34
N SER A 141 -16.53 12.75 7.49
CA SER A 141 -15.69 12.79 8.68
C SER A 141 -15.73 14.18 9.27
N GLU A 142 -16.13 14.24 10.54
CA GLU A 142 -16.00 15.40 11.42
C GLU A 142 -15.09 15.01 12.61
N ILE A 143 -14.13 14.13 12.36
CA ILE A 143 -13.15 13.68 13.34
C ILE A 143 -12.11 14.77 13.56
N GLN A 144 -11.83 15.06 14.83
CA GLN A 144 -10.76 15.97 15.23
C GLN A 144 -9.50 15.18 15.54
N PHE A 145 -8.36 15.63 15.03
CA PHE A 145 -7.08 15.03 15.39
C PHE A 145 -6.57 15.65 16.68
N LEU A 146 -6.36 14.83 17.69
CA LEU A 146 -5.63 15.26 18.89
C LEU A 146 -4.16 15.35 18.49
N GLU A 147 -3.71 16.53 18.08
CA GLU A 147 -2.30 16.80 17.81
C GLU A 147 -1.49 16.69 19.11
N LYS A 148 -1.16 15.47 19.52
CA LYS A 148 0.06 15.28 20.29
C LYS A 148 1.19 15.42 19.29
N ALA A 149 1.87 16.56 19.33
CA ALA A 149 3.14 16.75 18.63
C ALA A 149 4.13 15.71 19.18
N VAL A 150 4.15 14.54 18.55
CA VAL A 150 5.22 13.57 18.71
C VAL A 150 6.31 14.02 17.76
N ASP A 151 7.50 14.28 18.28
CA ASP A 151 8.64 14.62 17.44
C ASP A 151 8.97 13.43 16.52
N ASP A 152 9.52 13.75 15.35
CA ASP A 152 9.81 12.76 14.32
C ASP A 152 10.78 11.68 14.81
N ALA A 153 11.71 11.99 15.72
CA ALA A 153 12.63 10.99 16.26
C ALA A 153 11.90 9.97 17.15
N THR A 154 10.93 10.42 17.96
CA THR A 154 10.06 9.53 18.72
C THR A 154 9.18 8.67 17.79
N LEU A 155 8.72 9.20 16.66
CA LEU A 155 7.97 8.41 15.67
C LEU A 155 8.83 7.32 15.03
N VAL A 156 10.05 7.65 14.60
CA VAL A 156 11.00 6.67 14.04
C VAL A 156 11.25 5.55 15.06
N ASN A 157 11.59 5.88 16.30
CA ASN A 157 11.85 4.88 17.34
C ASN A 157 10.65 3.95 17.58
N ARG A 158 9.42 4.49 17.58
CA ARG A 158 8.21 3.68 17.76
C ARG A 158 7.96 2.73 16.58
N ILE A 159 8.21 3.19 15.35
CA ILE A 159 8.06 2.38 14.14
C ILE A 159 9.12 1.28 14.10
N GLU A 160 10.37 1.60 14.40
CA GLU A 160 11.44 0.61 14.49
C GLU A 160 11.14 -0.43 15.57
N THR A 161 10.63 -0.02 16.73
CA THR A 161 10.17 -0.95 17.78
C THR A 161 9.04 -1.85 17.27
N ALA A 162 8.03 -1.28 16.60
CA ALA A 162 6.90 -2.03 16.06
C ALA A 162 7.34 -3.03 14.96
N PHE A 163 8.36 -2.71 14.17
CA PHE A 163 8.95 -3.64 13.22
C PHE A 163 9.70 -4.78 13.90
N VAL A 164 10.45 -4.52 14.97
CA VAL A 164 11.13 -5.56 15.75
C VAL A 164 10.13 -6.53 16.39
N GLU A 165 8.98 -6.03 16.83
CA GLU A 165 7.90 -6.84 17.41
C GLU A 165 7.10 -7.64 16.37
N SER A 166 7.21 -7.29 15.09
CA SER A 166 6.46 -7.94 14.00
C SER A 166 7.19 -9.19 13.49
N PRO A 167 6.62 -10.40 13.60
CA PRO A 167 7.25 -11.62 13.09
C PRO A 167 7.25 -11.71 11.55
N TRP A 168 6.60 -10.77 10.86
CA TRP A 168 6.42 -10.77 9.40
C TRP A 168 7.25 -9.71 8.67
N VAL A 169 8.00 -8.89 9.41
CA VAL A 169 8.80 -7.79 8.85
C VAL A 169 10.20 -7.86 9.44
N ASP A 170 11.23 -7.94 8.59
CA ASP A 170 12.61 -7.82 9.06
C ASP A 170 12.99 -6.36 9.21
N ALA A 171 13.03 -5.89 10.45
CA ALA A 171 13.38 -4.52 10.80
C ALA A 171 14.77 -4.07 10.29
N HIS A 172 15.71 -5.00 10.06
CA HIS A 172 17.05 -4.67 9.57
C HIS A 172 17.10 -4.37 8.08
N GLU A 173 16.01 -4.66 7.34
CA GLU A 173 15.94 -4.42 5.90
C GLU A 173 15.15 -3.18 5.53
N ILE A 174 14.47 -2.57 6.51
CA ILE A 174 13.58 -1.43 6.32
C ILE A 174 14.06 -0.26 7.17
N LYS A 175 14.45 0.81 6.49
CA LYS A 175 14.83 2.07 7.11
C LYS A 175 13.61 3.01 7.17
N THR A 176 13.44 3.65 8.32
CA THR A 176 12.35 4.58 8.58
C THR A 176 12.87 6.01 8.69
N GLU A 177 12.26 6.94 7.99
CA GLU A 177 12.48 8.38 8.17
C GLU A 177 11.14 9.06 8.48
N ALA A 178 11.14 10.06 9.36
CA ALA A 178 9.93 10.81 9.70
C ALA A 178 10.14 12.31 9.49
N ARG A 179 9.11 12.99 8.95
CA ARG A 179 9.07 14.44 8.77
C ARG A 179 7.68 14.99 9.01
N ASN A 180 7.48 15.74 10.09
CA ASN A 180 6.18 16.26 10.52
C ASN A 180 5.08 15.18 10.56
N GLY A 181 5.43 13.96 10.98
CA GLY A 181 4.52 12.81 10.99
C GLY A 181 4.29 12.13 9.63
N LEU A 182 4.93 12.57 8.55
CA LEU A 182 5.06 11.80 7.31
C LEU A 182 6.20 10.80 7.46
N ILE A 183 5.89 9.51 7.31
CA ILE A 183 6.86 8.43 7.39
C ILE A 183 7.27 8.03 5.98
N THR A 184 8.57 7.90 5.74
CA THR A 184 9.12 7.30 4.53
C THR A 184 9.79 5.99 4.93
N LEU A 185 9.30 4.88 4.36
CA LEU A 185 9.90 3.57 4.50
C LEU A 185 10.72 3.27 3.25
N THR A 186 12.00 2.99 3.41
CA THR A 186 12.91 2.60 2.32
C THR A 186 13.52 1.26 2.66
N GLY A 187 13.72 0.39 1.67
CA GLY A 187 14.30 -0.92 1.95
C GLY A 187 14.03 -1.97 0.90
N LEU A 188 14.49 -3.18 1.18
CA LEU A 188 14.26 -4.36 0.36
C LEU A 188 13.53 -5.39 1.21
N VAL A 189 12.50 -6.01 0.67
CA VAL A 189 11.79 -7.11 1.34
C VAL A 189 11.66 -8.29 0.39
N ASP A 190 11.51 -9.48 0.95
CA ASP A 190 11.44 -10.70 0.15
C ASP A 190 10.16 -10.81 -0.68
N THR A 191 9.03 -10.45 -0.08
CA THR A 191 7.70 -10.68 -0.64
C THR A 191 6.84 -9.43 -0.61
N GLN A 192 5.84 -9.36 -1.49
CA GLN A 192 4.91 -8.24 -1.51
C GLN A 192 4.11 -8.17 -0.21
N GLU A 193 3.81 -9.31 0.39
CA GLU A 193 3.17 -9.41 1.68
C GLU A 193 4.00 -8.73 2.77
N ALA A 194 5.33 -8.93 2.79
CA ALA A 194 6.21 -8.25 3.73
C ALA A 194 6.21 -6.73 3.56
N MET A 195 6.11 -6.23 2.32
CA MET A 195 5.95 -4.79 2.04
C MET A 195 4.63 -4.27 2.62
N GLU A 196 3.53 -4.97 2.36
CA GLU A 196 2.20 -4.60 2.85
C GLU A 196 2.16 -4.60 4.39
N TRP A 197 2.77 -5.61 5.03
CA TRP A 197 2.91 -5.69 6.48
C TRP A 197 3.75 -4.55 7.07
N ALA A 198 4.84 -4.15 6.41
CA ALA A 198 5.66 -3.03 6.85
C ALA A 198 4.88 -1.71 6.81
N VAL A 199 4.17 -1.46 5.72
CA VAL A 199 3.33 -0.26 5.59
C VAL A 199 2.21 -0.26 6.64
N ASP A 200 1.52 -1.38 6.82
CA ASP A 200 0.44 -1.52 7.81
C ASP A 200 0.95 -1.36 9.25
N THR A 201 2.15 -1.88 9.55
CA THR A 201 2.77 -1.76 10.87
C THR A 201 3.19 -0.32 11.18
N ALA A 202 3.78 0.40 10.22
CA ALA A 202 4.08 1.82 10.39
C ALA A 202 2.82 2.66 10.61
N TYR A 203 1.72 2.31 9.94
CA TYR A 203 0.44 3.00 10.11
C TYR A 203 -0.23 2.80 11.47
N LYS A 204 0.11 1.73 12.20
CA LYS A 204 -0.39 1.47 13.56
C LYS A 204 0.24 2.37 14.61
N VAL A 205 1.36 3.02 14.31
CA VAL A 205 2.06 3.87 15.27
C VAL A 205 1.33 5.20 15.47
N SER A 206 0.94 5.48 16.72
CA SER A 206 0.29 6.74 17.07
C SER A 206 1.20 7.94 16.81
N GLY A 207 0.67 8.90 16.04
CA GLY A 207 1.33 10.12 15.56
C GLY A 207 1.78 10.06 14.09
N VAL A 208 1.68 8.91 13.43
CA VAL A 208 1.95 8.77 11.98
C VAL A 208 0.78 9.33 11.17
N LYS A 209 1.00 10.40 10.42
CA LYS A 209 -0.02 11.07 9.58
C LYS A 209 -0.15 10.43 8.21
N ALA A 210 0.95 9.97 7.63
CA ALA A 210 0.99 9.31 6.33
C ALA A 210 2.24 8.45 6.21
N VAL A 211 2.19 7.38 5.40
CA VAL A 211 3.35 6.54 5.09
C VAL A 211 3.55 6.50 3.57
N VAL A 212 4.76 6.85 3.14
CA VAL A 212 5.28 6.68 1.79
C VAL A 212 6.15 5.44 1.79
N SER A 213 5.81 4.47 0.94
CA SER A 213 6.60 3.26 0.76
C SER A 213 7.48 3.38 -0.48
N GLU A 214 8.78 3.37 -0.26
CA GLU A 214 9.85 3.21 -1.24
C GLU A 214 10.58 1.87 -1.01
N ILE A 215 9.84 0.88 -0.49
CA ILE A 215 10.31 -0.48 -0.30
C ILE A 215 10.21 -1.22 -1.64
N TYR A 216 11.19 -2.06 -1.97
CA TYR A 216 11.21 -2.90 -3.17
C TYR A 216 11.15 -4.39 -2.80
N THR A 217 10.46 -5.21 -3.61
CA THR A 217 10.41 -6.66 -3.41
C THR A 217 11.45 -7.38 -4.27
N ARG A 218 12.18 -8.33 -3.68
CA ARG A 218 13.09 -9.20 -4.45
C ARG A 218 12.35 -10.05 -5.50
N HIS A 219 11.09 -10.39 -5.23
CA HIS A 219 10.27 -11.22 -6.09
C HIS A 219 9.74 -10.56 -7.38
N GLN A 220 9.87 -9.24 -7.56
CA GLN A 220 9.49 -8.58 -8.83
C GLN A 220 10.57 -8.68 -9.93
N SER A 221 11.67 -9.39 -9.67
CA SER A 221 12.74 -9.67 -10.64
C SER A 221 12.58 -11.05 -11.30
N GLN A 222 11.45 -11.34 -11.95
CA GLN A 222 11.36 -12.47 -12.89
C GLN A 222 11.59 -12.01 -14.33
N GLY A 223 12.62 -12.58 -14.96
CA GLY A 223 12.99 -12.43 -16.37
C GLY A 223 14.31 -11.68 -16.55
N ASP A 224 15.33 -12.38 -17.05
CA ASP A 224 16.70 -11.95 -17.41
C ASP A 224 17.56 -11.22 -16.35
N ASP A 225 16.98 -10.45 -15.43
CA ASP A 225 17.75 -9.67 -14.45
C ASP A 225 18.19 -10.46 -13.20
N LEU A 226 17.64 -11.67 -12.98
CA LEU A 226 17.99 -12.50 -11.82
C LEU A 226 19.42 -13.03 -11.93
N TRP A 227 19.83 -13.53 -13.09
CA TRP A 227 21.21 -14.02 -13.28
C TRP A 227 22.22 -12.87 -13.21
N LEU A 228 21.84 -11.68 -13.67
CA LEU A 228 22.63 -10.45 -13.55
C LEU A 228 22.77 -10.02 -12.09
N THR A 229 21.67 -10.09 -11.32
CA THR A 229 21.66 -9.82 -9.89
C THR A 229 22.53 -10.81 -9.13
N GLU A 230 22.43 -12.12 -9.43
CA GLU A 230 23.28 -13.15 -8.83
C GLU A 230 24.77 -12.96 -9.17
N GLN A 231 25.09 -12.64 -10.43
CA GLN A 231 26.47 -12.33 -10.81
C GLN A 231 27.00 -11.06 -10.14
N LEU A 232 26.17 -10.02 -10.00
CA LEU A 232 26.53 -8.78 -9.32
C LEU A 232 26.81 -9.03 -7.83
N VAL A 233 25.90 -9.70 -7.13
CA VAL A 233 26.06 -10.04 -5.71
C VAL A 233 27.27 -10.96 -5.50
N SER A 234 27.47 -11.95 -6.37
CA SER A 234 28.63 -12.85 -6.31
C SER A 234 29.96 -12.11 -6.49
N LYS A 235 30.04 -11.17 -7.44
CA LYS A 235 31.25 -10.35 -7.63
C LYS A 235 31.49 -9.42 -6.45
N LEU A 236 30.45 -8.75 -5.93
CA LEU A 236 30.57 -7.89 -4.76
C LEU A 236 31.09 -8.65 -3.53
N GLY A 237 30.64 -9.89 -3.34
CA GLY A 237 31.08 -10.78 -2.25
C GLY A 237 32.55 -11.22 -2.31
N GLN A 238 33.23 -11.11 -3.46
CA GLN A 238 34.62 -11.56 -3.60
C GLN A 238 35.64 -10.63 -2.91
N HIS A 239 35.26 -9.38 -2.58
CA HIS A 239 36.19 -8.36 -2.09
C HIS A 239 36.03 -8.03 -0.59
N ARG A 240 35.66 -9.02 0.23
CA ARG A 240 35.36 -8.89 1.68
C ARG A 240 34.14 -8.00 2.01
N LEU A 241 33.37 -7.59 1.02
CA LEU A 241 32.10 -6.89 1.21
C LEU A 241 31.01 -7.94 1.43
N ASN A 242 30.58 -8.10 2.67
CA ASN A 242 29.54 -9.07 3.00
C ASN A 242 28.18 -8.56 2.51
N SER A 243 27.26 -9.47 2.20
CA SER A 243 25.86 -9.18 1.83
C SER A 243 25.08 -8.39 2.89
N GLY A 244 25.62 -8.28 4.11
CA GLY A 244 25.09 -7.41 5.18
C GLY A 244 25.54 -5.94 5.10
N GLN A 245 26.56 -5.61 4.30
CA GLN A 245 27.08 -4.24 4.15
C GLN A 245 26.57 -3.58 2.86
N ILE A 246 26.48 -4.35 1.77
CA ILE A 246 26.01 -3.86 0.47
C ILE A 246 24.96 -4.83 -0.07
N ARG A 247 23.78 -4.27 -0.37
CA ARG A 247 22.68 -4.94 -1.07
C ARG A 247 22.62 -4.43 -2.51
N ALA A 248 22.54 -5.35 -3.47
CA ALA A 248 22.60 -5.04 -4.89
C ALA A 248 21.56 -5.84 -5.68
N PHE A 249 20.91 -5.20 -6.67
CA PHE A 249 20.06 -5.89 -7.65
C PHE A 249 20.10 -5.19 -9.01
N VAL A 250 19.71 -5.92 -10.06
CA VAL A 250 19.65 -5.41 -11.43
C VAL A 250 18.20 -5.38 -11.90
N LYS A 251 17.83 -4.34 -12.65
CA LYS A 251 16.52 -4.25 -13.31
C LYS A 251 16.64 -3.51 -14.64
N GLY A 252 16.26 -4.16 -15.74
CA GLY A 252 16.26 -3.58 -17.08
C GLY A 252 17.63 -3.04 -17.50
N GLY A 253 18.71 -3.70 -17.09
CA GLY A 253 20.09 -3.26 -17.34
C GLY A 253 20.58 -2.11 -16.45
N ILE A 254 19.84 -1.75 -15.39
CA ILE A 254 20.24 -0.77 -14.38
C ILE A 254 20.59 -1.51 -13.09
N ALA A 255 21.81 -1.32 -12.56
CA ALA A 255 22.20 -1.84 -11.26
C ALA A 255 21.89 -0.85 -10.14
N PHE A 256 21.25 -1.33 -9.09
CA PHE A 256 20.93 -0.58 -7.88
C PHE A 256 21.81 -1.09 -6.74
N LEU A 257 22.61 -0.20 -6.16
CA LEU A 257 23.45 -0.48 -5.00
C LEU A 257 22.97 0.33 -3.80
N THR A 258 22.81 -0.35 -2.67
CA THR A 258 22.42 0.28 -1.40
C THR A 258 23.18 -0.37 -0.26
N GLY A 259 23.36 0.35 0.85
CA GLY A 259 24.02 -0.19 2.02
C GLY A 259 24.97 0.80 2.67
N GLU A 260 25.75 0.32 3.62
CA GLU A 260 26.70 1.10 4.39
C GLU A 260 28.08 0.44 4.34
N VAL A 261 29.08 1.19 3.87
CA VAL A 261 30.47 0.75 3.76
C VAL A 261 31.35 1.58 4.68
N TYR A 262 32.50 1.03 5.07
CA TYR A 262 33.41 1.68 6.00
C TYR A 262 34.44 2.60 5.33
N SER A 263 34.55 2.56 4.00
CA SER A 263 35.50 3.37 3.26
C SER A 263 34.92 3.87 1.93
N ASP A 264 35.37 5.04 1.49
CA ASP A 264 35.07 5.54 0.13
C ASP A 264 35.67 4.61 -0.95
N GLU A 265 36.76 3.91 -0.63
CA GLU A 265 37.37 2.92 -1.52
C GLU A 265 36.40 1.77 -1.84
N ASP A 266 35.67 1.28 -0.84
CA ASP A 266 34.67 0.21 -1.01
C ASP A 266 33.47 0.69 -1.85
N ARG A 267 33.04 1.95 -1.63
CA ARG A 267 31.97 2.57 -2.42
C ARG A 267 32.35 2.70 -3.89
N GLU A 268 33.56 3.20 -4.17
CA GLU A 268 34.07 3.33 -5.54
C GLU A 268 34.30 1.97 -6.21
N TRP A 269 34.78 0.99 -5.45
CA TRP A 269 35.00 -0.35 -5.97
C TRP A 269 33.68 -1.01 -6.40
N ALA A 270 32.64 -0.88 -5.57
CA ALA A 270 31.30 -1.40 -5.87
C ALA A 270 30.70 -0.78 -7.15
N GLU A 271 31.02 0.48 -7.44
CA GLU A 271 30.60 1.15 -8.68
C GLU A 271 31.39 0.64 -9.89
N LYS A 272 32.72 0.51 -9.76
CA LYS A 272 33.61 0.05 -10.84
C LYS A 272 33.33 -1.38 -11.28
N ILE A 273 33.00 -2.28 -10.35
CA ILE A 273 32.78 -3.70 -10.67
C ILE A 273 31.54 -3.92 -11.54
N ILE A 274 30.55 -3.03 -11.45
CA ILE A 274 29.31 -3.11 -12.22
C ILE A 274 29.56 -2.93 -13.72
N HIS A 275 30.44 -2.00 -14.09
CA HIS A 275 30.81 -1.78 -15.49
C HIS A 275 31.47 -3.01 -16.14
N HIS A 276 31.87 -4.01 -15.35
CA HIS A 276 32.44 -5.27 -15.82
C HIS A 276 31.41 -6.40 -15.92
N ILE A 277 30.11 -6.11 -15.75
CA ILE A 277 29.03 -7.08 -15.93
C ILE A 277 28.33 -6.80 -17.27
N PRO A 278 28.27 -7.77 -18.20
CA PRO A 278 27.57 -7.61 -19.47
C PRO A 278 26.10 -7.24 -19.22
N GLU A 279 25.50 -6.43 -20.10
CA GLU A 279 24.08 -6.03 -20.07
C GLU A 279 23.68 -5.03 -18.97
N ILE A 280 24.60 -4.64 -18.08
CA ILE A 280 24.39 -3.50 -17.18
C ILE A 280 24.95 -2.23 -17.82
N HIS A 281 24.09 -1.27 -18.12
CA HIS A 281 24.44 -0.04 -18.81
C HIS A 281 24.35 1.21 -17.92
N GLU A 282 23.67 1.11 -16.78
CA GLU A 282 23.46 2.23 -15.86
C GLU A 282 23.59 1.77 -14.40
N VAL A 283 24.05 2.67 -13.53
CA VAL A 283 24.28 2.39 -12.10
C VAL A 283 23.62 3.47 -11.25
N ASN A 284 22.79 3.05 -10.31
CA ASN A 284 22.25 3.87 -9.25
C ASN A 284 22.92 3.47 -7.93
N ASN A 285 23.93 4.24 -7.53
CA ASN A 285 24.71 4.00 -6.33
C ASN A 285 24.19 4.86 -5.17
N SER A 286 23.52 4.23 -4.20
CA SER A 286 23.02 4.84 -2.97
C SER A 286 23.75 4.30 -1.72
N ILE A 287 24.97 3.78 -1.88
CA ILE A 287 25.82 3.33 -0.78
C ILE A 287 26.29 4.54 0.05
N LYS A 288 26.16 4.45 1.38
CA LYS A 288 26.65 5.45 2.32
C LYS A 288 27.98 5.02 2.91
N VAL A 289 28.91 5.96 3.06
CA VAL A 289 30.17 5.72 3.77
C VAL A 289 29.95 6.10 5.24
N ALA A 290 30.09 5.12 6.13
CA ALA A 290 30.06 5.34 7.56
C ALA A 290 31.22 6.28 7.94
N ALA A 291 30.90 7.50 8.40
CA ALA A 291 31.91 8.48 8.78
C ALA A 291 32.63 8.00 10.06
N HIS A 292 33.80 7.39 9.91
CA HIS A 292 34.71 7.25 11.03
C HIS A 292 35.27 8.63 11.38
N SER A 293 34.87 9.14 12.54
CA SER A 293 35.62 10.17 13.26
C SER A 293 37.03 9.62 13.51
N SER A 294 38.00 10.05 12.70
CA SER A 294 39.42 9.90 13.03
C SER A 294 39.63 10.52 14.41
N LYS A 295 40.10 9.72 15.36
CA LYS A 295 40.98 10.23 16.42
C LYS A 295 42.38 10.42 15.86
#